data_AF-A0A7I0JDP5-F1
#
_entry.id   AF-A0A7I0JDP5-F1
#
_cell.length_a   1.000
_cell.length_b   1.000
_cell.length_c   1.000
_cell.angle_alpha   90.00
_cell.angle_beta   90.00
_cell.angle_gamma   90.00
#
_symmetry.space_group_name_H-M   'P 1'
#
loop_
_entity.id
_entity.type
_entity.pdbx_description
1 polymer ?
#
loop_
_entity_poly.entity_id
_entity_poly.type
_entity_poly.pdbx_seq_one_letter_code
_entity_poly.pdbx_strand_id
1 'polypeptide(L)'
;MSVIVTVTLVAGNLGLIFLLMTVPLGLRTVTVSRVIEADRKRLWQALWPFGADAGWSGEILSAEPQDNEGTALIKLSWEGRDGRPIERKARFEHVVDGSRFSMRVVEDTAL
;
A
#
# COMPACT_ATOMS: atom_id res chain seq x y z
N MET A 1 11.36 -20.67 -40.97
CA MET A 1 10.17 -20.16 -40.26
C MET A 1 9.97 -18.71 -40.71
N SER A 2 8.80 -18.31 -41.20
CA SER A 2 8.58 -16.96 -41.75
C SER A 2 8.69 -15.91 -40.65
N VAL A 3 9.42 -14.82 -40.91
CA VAL A 3 9.59 -13.69 -39.97
C VAL A 3 8.23 -13.13 -39.52
N ILE A 4 7.26 -13.09 -40.43
CA ILE A 4 5.89 -12.65 -40.15
C ILE A 4 5.26 -13.53 -39.08
N VAL A 5 5.39 -14.86 -39.20
CA VAL A 5 4.82 -15.80 -38.23
C VAL A 5 5.45 -15.62 -36.85
N THR A 6 6.77 -15.43 -36.79
CA THR A 6 7.48 -15.18 -35.53
C THR A 6 7.01 -13.89 -34.87
N VAL A 7 6.91 -12.79 -35.62
CA VAL A 7 6.47 -11.48 -35.09
C VAL A 7 5.02 -11.55 -34.61
N THR A 8 4.13 -12.17 -35.37
CA THR A 8 2.72 -12.35 -34.97
C THR A 8 2.61 -13.16 -33.69
N LEU A 9 3.38 -14.25 -33.56
CA LEU A 9 3.35 -15.09 -32.37
C LEU A 9 3.84 -14.33 -31.13
N VAL A 10 4.95 -13.59 -31.26
CA VAL A 10 5.52 -12.79 -30.16
C VAL A 10 4.55 -11.68 -29.73
N ALA A 11 4.02 -10.91 -30.68
CA ALA A 11 3.08 -9.83 -30.39
C ALA A 11 1.79 -10.36 -29.75
N GLY A 12 1.26 -11.49 -30.26
CA GLY A 12 0.07 -12.13 -29.70
C GLY A 12 0.31 -12.66 -28.28
N ASN A 13 1.47 -13.27 -28.02
CA ASN A 13 1.81 -13.79 -26.70
C ASN A 13 1.98 -12.66 -25.68
N LEU A 14 2.74 -11.62 -26.03
CA LEU A 14 2.92 -10.44 -25.17
C LEU A 14 1.60 -9.71 -24.92
N GLY A 15 0.77 -9.55 -25.94
CA GLY A 15 -0.56 -8.97 -25.81
C GLY A 15 -1.47 -9.79 -24.89
N LEU A 16 -1.45 -11.12 -25.03
CA LEU A 16 -2.24 -12.01 -24.16
C LEU A 16 -1.77 -11.96 -22.71
N ILE A 17 -0.45 -11.99 -22.47
CA ILE A 17 0.11 -11.86 -21.12
C ILE A 17 -0.28 -10.51 -20.51
N PHE A 18 -0.18 -9.42 -21.28
CA PHE A 18 -0.59 -8.09 -20.83
C PHE A 18 -2.08 -8.04 -20.46
N LEU A 19 -2.95 -8.62 -21.28
CA LEU A 19 -4.37 -8.71 -20.99
C LEU A 19 -4.63 -9.53 -19.71
N LEU A 20 -3.96 -10.67 -19.55
CA LEU A 20 -4.10 -11.50 -18.35
C LEU A 20 -3.60 -10.79 -17.08
N MET A 21 -2.52 -10.01 -17.17
CA MET A 21 -2.02 -9.22 -16.04
C MET A 21 -2.92 -8.02 -15.67
N THR A 22 -3.67 -7.49 -16.64
CA THR A 22 -4.55 -6.33 -16.42
C THR A 22 -5.97 -6.71 -16.01
N VAL A 23 -6.38 -7.98 -16.17
CA VAL A 23 -7.69 -8.45 -15.67
C VAL A 23 -7.68 -8.45 -14.13
N PRO A 24 -8.62 -7.74 -13.48
CA PRO A 24 -8.79 -7.84 -12.04
C PRO A 24 -9.33 -9.23 -11.70
N LEU A 25 -8.49 -10.11 -11.16
CA LEU A 25 -8.83 -11.50 -10.79
C LEU A 25 -9.84 -11.61 -9.63
N GLY A 26 -10.40 -10.49 -9.17
CA GLY A 26 -11.33 -10.37 -8.06
C GLY A 26 -10.71 -9.74 -6.82
N LEU A 27 -11.57 -9.23 -5.92
CA LEU A 27 -11.17 -8.73 -4.62
C LEU A 27 -11.32 -9.85 -3.59
N ARG A 28 -10.27 -10.10 -2.80
CA ARG A 28 -10.35 -10.97 -1.61
C ARG A 28 -10.08 -10.15 -0.37
N THR A 29 -11.02 -10.19 0.57
CA THR A 29 -10.86 -9.57 1.88
C THR A 29 -10.25 -10.58 2.85
N VAL A 30 -9.12 -10.23 3.45
CA VAL A 30 -8.52 -10.99 4.56
C VAL A 30 -8.83 -10.25 5.85
N THR A 31 -9.38 -10.95 6.84
CA THR A 31 -9.66 -10.39 8.17
C THR A 31 -8.78 -11.07 9.20
N VAL A 32 -8.08 -10.26 10.01
CA VAL A 32 -7.26 -10.73 11.12
C VAL A 32 -7.79 -10.08 12.40
N SER A 33 -8.05 -10.89 13.43
CA SER A 33 -8.42 -10.43 14.76
C SER A 33 -7.46 -11.03 15.79
N ARG A 34 -6.96 -10.16 16.67
CA ARG A 34 -6.02 -10.50 17.74
C ARG A 34 -6.38 -9.70 18.98
N VAL A 35 -6.29 -10.34 20.14
CA VAL A 35 -6.37 -9.68 21.44
C VAL A 35 -4.96 -9.27 21.83
N ILE A 36 -4.78 -8.01 22.22
CA ILE A 36 -3.49 -7.48 22.68
C ILE A 36 -3.65 -6.99 24.10
N GLU A 37 -2.79 -7.46 25.00
CA GLU A 37 -2.76 -7.06 26.40
C GLU A 37 -2.02 -5.72 26.55
N ALA A 38 -2.68 -4.64 26.15
CA ALA A 38 -2.18 -3.29 26.26
C ALA A 38 -3.32 -2.29 26.42
N ASP A 39 -3.00 -1.13 27.02
CA ASP A 39 -3.94 -0.02 27.10
C ASP A 39 -4.37 0.47 25.70
N ARG A 40 -5.63 0.84 25.55
CA ARG A 40 -6.21 1.27 24.27
C ARG A 40 -5.52 2.52 23.73
N LYS A 41 -5.16 3.48 24.59
CA LYS A 41 -4.50 4.71 24.15
C LYS A 41 -3.11 4.39 23.61
N ARG A 42 -2.36 3.52 24.29
CA ARG A 42 -1.05 3.07 23.82
C ARG A 42 -1.15 2.32 22.48
N LEU A 43 -2.12 1.42 22.34
CA LEU A 43 -2.37 0.73 21.07
C LEU A 43 -2.70 1.72 19.94
N TRP A 44 -3.52 2.72 20.23
CA TRP A 44 -3.82 3.76 19.26
C TRP A 44 -2.58 4.55 18.86
N GLN A 45 -1.74 4.97 19.80
CA GLN A 45 -0.50 5.70 19.50
C GLN A 45 0.50 4.87 18.66
N ALA A 46 0.45 3.55 18.73
CA ALA A 46 1.29 2.67 17.92
C ALA A 46 0.67 2.34 16.55
N LEU A 47 -0.65 2.19 16.46
CA LEU A 47 -1.33 1.77 15.21
C LEU A 47 -1.74 2.93 14.32
N TRP A 48 -2.04 4.09 14.92
CA TRP A 48 -2.38 5.29 14.17
C TRP A 48 -1.10 5.86 13.54
N PRO A 49 -1.03 6.09 12.22
CA PRO A 49 0.21 6.52 11.56
C PRO A 49 0.77 7.86 12.03
N PHE A 50 -0.07 8.71 12.64
CA PHE A 50 0.38 9.97 13.26
C PHE A 50 0.45 9.89 14.80
N GLY A 51 0.34 8.69 15.36
CA GLY A 51 0.53 8.46 16.78
C GLY A 51 2.01 8.60 17.16
N ALA A 52 2.26 8.89 18.43
CA ALA A 52 3.61 9.12 18.95
C ALA A 52 4.54 7.90 18.80
N ASP A 53 3.96 6.69 18.78
CA ASP A 53 4.68 5.43 18.73
C ASP A 53 4.57 4.74 17.35
N ALA A 54 4.10 5.44 16.31
CA ALA A 54 3.80 4.85 14.99
C ALA A 54 5.01 4.20 14.29
N GLY A 55 6.24 4.58 14.66
CA GLY A 55 7.48 4.00 14.15
C GLY A 55 7.88 2.65 14.75
N TRP A 56 7.07 2.05 15.63
CA TRP A 56 7.42 0.83 16.37
C TRP A 56 7.78 -0.38 15.50
N SER A 57 7.25 -0.46 14.28
CA SER A 57 7.56 -1.58 13.36
C SER A 57 8.94 -1.47 12.73
N GLY A 58 9.57 -0.29 12.74
CA GLY A 58 10.79 0.00 11.98
C GLY A 58 10.58 0.04 10.45
N GLU A 59 9.37 -0.24 9.98
CA GLU A 59 9.01 -0.22 8.56
C GLU A 59 8.57 1.18 8.10
N ILE A 60 7.99 1.97 8.99
CA ILE A 60 7.56 3.35 8.69
C ILE A 60 8.69 4.30 9.09
N LEU A 61 9.30 4.96 8.11
CA LEU A 61 10.33 5.99 8.32
C LEU A 61 9.71 7.34 8.67
N SER A 62 8.65 7.73 7.96
CA SER A 62 7.89 8.94 8.26
C SER A 62 6.45 8.84 7.77
N ALA A 63 5.54 9.59 8.39
CA ALA A 63 4.17 9.76 7.97
C ALA A 63 3.81 11.25 8.08
N GLU A 64 3.69 11.91 6.93
CA GLU A 64 3.47 13.35 6.85
C GLU A 64 2.08 13.62 6.27
N PRO A 65 1.21 14.39 6.96
CA PRO A 65 -0.05 14.80 6.38
C PRO A 65 0.22 15.71 5.18
N GLN A 66 -0.34 15.39 4.01
CA GLN A 66 -0.20 16.22 2.81
C GLN A 66 -1.25 17.34 2.77
N ASP A 67 -2.48 17.02 3.17
CA ASP A 67 -3.63 17.90 3.02
C ASP A 67 -4.56 17.82 4.25
N ASN A 68 -5.43 18.83 4.42
CA ASN A 68 -6.49 18.80 5.43
C ASN A 68 -7.62 17.79 5.13
N GLU A 69 -7.56 17.08 4.01
CA GLU A 69 -8.56 16.09 3.57
C GLU A 69 -8.27 14.65 4.08
N GLY A 70 -7.37 14.49 5.04
CA GLY A 70 -7.04 13.18 5.60
C GLY A 70 -6.13 12.34 4.68
N THR A 71 -5.31 12.99 3.87
CA THR A 71 -4.30 12.32 3.04
C THR A 71 -2.92 12.44 3.68
N ALA A 72 -2.12 11.37 3.63
CA ALA A 72 -0.76 11.33 4.14
C ALA A 72 0.21 10.74 3.11
N LEU A 73 1.43 11.22 3.14
CA LEU A 73 2.58 10.58 2.51
C LEU A 73 3.31 9.75 3.57
N ILE A 74 3.39 8.44 3.34
CA ILE A 74 4.09 7.50 4.22
C ILE A 74 5.35 7.04 3.51
N LYS A 75 6.50 7.22 4.15
CA LYS A 75 7.78 6.67 3.68
C LYS A 75 8.09 5.37 4.41
N LEU A 76 8.39 4.34 3.66
CA LEU A 76 8.72 3.02 4.19
C LEU A 76 10.23 2.76 4.10
N SER A 77 10.75 1.90 4.96
CA SER A 77 12.18 1.55 4.98
C SER A 77 12.61 0.61 3.86
N TRP A 78 11.66 0.05 3.11
CA TRP A 78 11.94 -0.78 1.94
C TRP A 78 12.24 0.05 0.70
N GLU A 79 13.17 -0.47 -0.12
CA GLU A 79 13.53 0.15 -1.39
C GLU A 79 12.55 -0.24 -2.51
N GLY A 80 12.14 0.76 -3.29
CA GLY A 80 11.40 0.60 -4.54
C GLY A 80 12.33 0.20 -5.69
N ARG A 81 11.77 0.06 -6.90
CA ARG A 81 12.54 -0.34 -8.09
C ARG A 81 13.63 0.64 -8.51
N ASP A 82 13.52 1.89 -8.07
CA ASP A 82 14.47 2.96 -8.32
C ASP A 82 15.59 3.04 -7.27
N GLY A 83 15.63 2.10 -6.31
CA GLY A 83 16.60 2.08 -5.21
C GLY A 83 16.35 3.15 -4.15
N ARG A 84 15.17 3.79 -4.16
CA ARG A 84 14.78 4.78 -3.15
C ARG A 84 13.75 4.18 -2.18
N PRO A 85 13.65 4.70 -0.94
CA PRO A 85 12.58 4.32 -0.03
C PRO A 85 11.20 4.43 -0.68
N ILE A 86 10.34 3.44 -0.48
CA ILE A 86 8.98 3.43 -1.02
C ILE A 86 8.17 4.57 -0.40
N GLU A 87 7.56 5.38 -1.26
CA GLU A 87 6.65 6.46 -0.90
C GLU A 87 5.22 6.02 -1.22
N ARG A 88 4.34 6.13 -0.22
CA ARG A 88 2.95 5.69 -0.32
C ARG A 88 2.02 6.82 0.06
N LYS A 89 1.20 7.26 -0.88
CA LYS A 89 0.11 8.20 -0.63
C LYS A 89 -1.10 7.43 -0.13
N ALA A 90 -1.54 7.70 1.09
CA ALA A 90 -2.66 7.03 1.72
C ALA A 90 -3.74 8.02 2.13
N ARG A 91 -5.00 7.65 1.93
CA ARG A 91 -6.17 8.37 2.42
C ARG A 91 -6.74 7.67 3.64
N PHE A 92 -7.02 8.44 4.68
CA PHE A 92 -7.65 7.99 5.91
C PHE A 92 -9.10 8.44 5.96
N GLU A 93 -10.00 7.49 6.22
CA GLU A 93 -11.45 7.72 6.28
C GLU A 93 -12.02 7.08 7.55
N HIS A 94 -13.22 7.51 7.94
CA HIS A 94 -13.95 6.96 9.11
C HIS A 94 -13.10 6.94 10.39
N VAL A 95 -12.22 7.94 10.57
CA VAL A 95 -11.33 8.04 11.72
C VAL A 95 -12.17 8.37 12.96
N VAL A 96 -12.12 7.47 13.93
CA VAL A 96 -12.65 7.66 15.29
C VAL A 96 -11.46 7.57 16.21
N ASP A 97 -11.09 8.72 16.79
CA ASP A 97 -9.91 8.85 17.64
C ASP A 97 -9.92 7.82 18.78
N GLY A 98 -8.77 7.20 19.01
CA GLY A 98 -8.60 6.16 20.01
C GLY A 98 -9.27 4.81 19.69
N SER A 99 -9.83 4.60 18.49
CA SER A 99 -10.63 3.41 18.20
C SER A 99 -10.41 2.79 16.83
N ARG A 100 -10.67 3.50 15.73
CA ARG A 100 -10.69 2.89 14.38
C ARG A 100 -10.39 3.91 13.30
N PHE A 101 -9.84 3.43 12.19
CA PHE A 101 -9.69 4.17 10.96
C PHE A 101 -9.78 3.21 9.77
N SER A 102 -10.12 3.74 8.60
CA SER A 102 -9.94 3.07 7.32
C SER A 102 -8.78 3.73 6.59
N MET A 103 -7.89 2.93 6.01
CA MET A 103 -6.78 3.42 5.22
C MET A 103 -6.89 2.85 3.80
N ARG A 104 -6.74 3.71 2.80
CA ARG A 104 -6.68 3.31 1.39
C ARG A 104 -5.41 3.87 0.77
N VAL A 105 -4.63 3.01 0.14
CA VAL A 105 -3.48 3.45 -0.67
C VAL A 105 -4.01 4.02 -1.99
N VAL A 106 -3.62 5.25 -2.30
CA VAL A 106 -4.03 5.97 -3.52
C VAL A 106 -2.93 5.86 -4.57
N GLU A 107 -1.68 6.07 -4.17
CA GLU A 107 -0.49 5.98 -5.02
C GLU A 107 0.63 5.29 -4.22
N ASP A 108 1.48 4.53 -4.91
CA ASP A 108 2.59 3.79 -4.31
C ASP A 108 3.75 3.71 -5.31
N THR A 109 4.96 4.01 -4.87
CA THR A 109 6.19 3.92 -5.69
C THR A 109 6.86 2.55 -5.65
N ALA A 110 6.27 1.56 -4.97
CA ALA A 110 6.78 0.19 -4.95
C ALA A 110 6.80 -0.50 -6.34
N LEU A 111 6.01 -0.01 -7.31
CA LEU A 111 5.82 -0.59 -8.64
C LEU A 111 6.54 0.16 -9.76
#